data_AF-A0A7S0NSI1-F1
#
_entry.id   AF-A0A7S0NSI1-F1
#
_cell.length_a   1.000
_cell.length_b   1.000
_cell.length_c   1.000
_cell.angle_alpha   90.00
_cell.angle_beta   90.00
_cell.angle_gamma   90.00
#
_symmetry.space_group_name_H-M   'P 1'
#
loop_
_entity.id
_entity.type
_entity.pdbx_description
1 polymer ?
#
loop_
_entity_poly.entity_id
_entity_poly.type
_entity_poly.pdbx_seq_one_letter_code
_entity_poly.pdbx_strand_id
1 'polypeptide(L)'
;AEAAEAEAAKAQQELEMTASQLAATENAQQQEAEAAEAEAARIEREKTVGCYLTFSDAGQGSLSTVWSALPVEGALAFFKPQKPVPQHKFTANQGRSILVSDCGRLRSSTGQSSKQFFKGIGQFVKSAKNWDANIIFLAQLEGRPVSIFLNDANINVVPVVFGEGVDSPTLARMKAVAVFSEAAGTQHMSVLKLETNYFMTIAEKEGAGLMLAT
;
A
#
# COMPACT_ATOMS: atom_id res chain seq x y z
N ALA A 1 35.13 23.04 66.54
CA ALA A 1 34.39 21.80 66.24
C ALA A 1 33.07 22.12 65.55
N GLU A 2 32.27 23.04 66.09
CA GLU A 2 30.95 23.46 65.58
C GLU A 2 30.93 24.02 64.13
N ALA A 3 31.98 24.74 63.72
CA ALA A 3 32.08 25.29 62.36
C ALA A 3 32.32 24.21 61.27
N ALA A 4 32.92 23.06 61.62
CA ALA A 4 33.22 21.99 60.68
C ALA A 4 32.00 21.07 60.43
N GLU A 5 31.10 20.93 61.42
CA GLU A 5 29.85 20.18 61.27
C GLU A 5 28.83 20.91 60.40
N ALA A 6 28.78 22.25 60.48
CA ALA A 6 27.89 23.06 59.65
C ALA A 6 28.28 23.03 58.16
N GLU A 7 29.57 22.95 57.85
CA GLU A 7 30.08 22.87 56.48
C GLU A 7 29.82 21.48 55.85
N ALA A 8 29.93 20.41 56.65
CA ALA A 8 29.62 19.04 56.22
C ALA A 8 28.13 18.83 55.93
N ALA A 9 27.24 19.41 56.73
CA ALA A 9 25.79 19.32 56.50
C ALA A 9 25.35 20.07 55.24
N LYS A 10 25.99 21.21 54.93
CA LYS A 10 25.72 21.99 53.72
C LYS A 10 26.19 21.26 52.46
N ALA A 11 27.34 20.60 52.53
CA ALA A 11 27.86 19.76 51.45
C ALA A 11 26.98 18.53 51.18
N GLN A 12 26.42 17.91 52.23
CA GLN A 12 25.46 16.81 52.10
C GLN A 12 24.15 17.26 51.45
N GLN A 13 23.63 18.43 51.82
CA GLN A 13 22.44 19.00 51.17
C GLN A 13 22.69 19.38 49.70
N GLU A 14 23.85 19.92 49.35
CA GLU A 14 24.20 20.23 47.95
C GLU A 14 24.33 18.96 47.09
N LEU A 15 24.89 17.89 47.65
CA LEU A 15 24.99 16.58 46.99
C LEU A 15 23.62 15.91 46.78
N GLU A 16 22.72 15.98 47.76
CA GLU A 16 21.35 15.48 47.61
C GLU A 16 20.55 16.30 46.60
N MET A 17 20.73 17.63 46.57
CA MET A 17 20.04 18.51 45.64
C MET A 17 20.52 18.30 44.19
N THR A 18 21.82 18.05 43.98
CA THR A 18 22.36 17.72 42.65
C THR A 18 21.96 16.31 42.19
N ALA A 19 21.94 15.33 43.09
CA ALA A 19 21.47 13.98 42.77
C ALA A 19 19.98 13.95 42.38
N SER A 20 19.14 14.74 43.07
CA SER A 20 17.72 14.88 42.74
C SER A 20 17.50 15.58 41.39
N GLN A 21 18.30 16.59 41.07
CA GLN A 21 18.25 17.28 39.77
C GLN A 21 18.71 16.39 38.61
N LEU A 22 19.73 15.55 38.80
CA LEU A 22 20.20 14.59 37.79
C LEU A 22 19.14 13.52 37.50
N ALA A 23 18.53 12.93 38.53
CA ALA A 23 17.47 11.93 38.36
C ALA A 23 16.20 12.50 37.69
N ALA A 24 15.85 13.76 37.98
CA ALA A 24 14.74 14.44 37.31
C ALA A 24 15.04 14.70 35.82
N THR A 25 16.31 15.02 35.50
CA THR A 25 16.76 15.25 34.13
C THR A 25 16.78 13.95 33.31
N GLU A 26 17.24 12.84 33.91
CA GLU A 26 17.24 11.52 33.25
C GLU A 26 15.82 11.01 32.99
N ASN A 27 14.89 11.17 33.94
CA ASN A 27 13.49 10.79 33.74
C ASN A 27 12.80 11.61 32.65
N ALA A 28 13.07 12.92 32.57
CA ALA A 28 12.53 13.78 31.51
C ALA A 28 13.07 13.38 30.13
N GLN A 29 14.37 13.07 30.04
CA GLN A 29 14.99 12.61 28.79
C GLN A 29 14.46 11.25 28.33
N GLN A 30 14.18 10.32 29.26
CA GLN A 30 13.57 9.03 28.92
C GLN A 30 12.13 9.17 28.40
N GLN A 31 11.32 10.03 29.02
CA GLN A 31 9.95 10.29 28.56
C GLN A 31 9.91 10.95 27.19
N GLU A 32 10.84 11.86 26.90
CA GLU A 32 10.94 12.53 25.60
C GLU A 32 11.39 11.56 24.49
N ALA A 33 12.30 10.64 24.80
CA ALA A 33 12.73 9.59 23.88
C ALA A 33 11.62 8.58 23.57
N GLU A 34 10.89 8.10 24.58
CA GLU A 34 9.73 7.21 24.37
C GLU A 34 8.61 7.89 23.58
N ALA A 35 8.35 9.19 23.82
CA ALA A 35 7.35 9.94 23.08
C ALA A 35 7.76 10.13 21.61
N ALA A 36 9.03 10.41 21.34
CA ALA A 36 9.55 10.52 19.98
C ALA A 36 9.50 9.18 19.22
N GLU A 37 9.84 8.07 19.89
CA GLU A 37 9.75 6.73 19.32
C GLU A 37 8.30 6.31 19.05
N ALA A 38 7.37 6.63 19.97
CA ALA A 38 5.94 6.38 19.78
C ALA A 38 5.34 7.19 18.63
N GLU A 39 5.74 8.45 18.47
CA GLU A 39 5.31 9.31 17.36
C GLU A 39 5.89 8.81 16.02
N ALA A 40 7.18 8.44 15.99
CA ALA A 40 7.81 7.86 14.80
C ALA A 40 7.10 6.56 14.38
N ALA A 41 6.81 5.67 15.34
CA ALA A 41 6.05 4.44 15.10
C ALA A 41 4.61 4.73 14.63
N ARG A 42 3.96 5.79 15.13
CA ARG A 42 2.63 6.20 14.65
C ARG A 42 2.68 6.67 13.20
N ILE A 43 3.64 7.54 12.87
CA ILE A 43 3.83 8.05 11.51
C ILE A 43 4.12 6.91 10.53
N GLU A 44 4.93 5.93 10.93
CA GLU A 44 5.24 4.79 10.09
C GLU A 44 4.03 3.87 9.89
N ARG A 45 3.27 3.60 10.97
CA ARG A 45 2.00 2.87 10.87
C ARG A 45 0.99 3.58 9.98
N GLU A 46 0.89 4.90 10.07
CA GLU A 46 0.02 5.70 9.20
C GLU A 46 0.43 5.61 7.73
N LYS A 47 1.70 5.34 7.41
CA LYS A 47 2.14 5.08 6.03
C LYS A 47 1.73 3.69 5.55
N THR A 48 1.62 2.71 6.45
CA THR A 48 1.29 1.31 6.12
C THR A 48 -0.19 0.97 6.25
N VAL A 49 -1.01 1.86 6.81
CA VAL A 49 -2.46 1.66 6.89
C VAL A 49 -3.10 1.80 5.52
N GLY A 50 -3.73 0.73 5.04
CA GLY A 50 -4.44 0.74 3.77
C GLY A 50 -4.92 -0.63 3.34
N CYS A 51 -5.09 -0.79 2.04
CA CYS A 51 -5.62 -2.01 1.43
C CYS A 51 -4.53 -2.68 0.59
N TYR A 52 -4.30 -3.96 0.84
CA TYR A 52 -3.30 -4.78 0.18
C TYR A 52 -3.97 -5.78 -0.76
N LEU A 53 -3.40 -5.98 -1.93
CA LEU A 53 -3.78 -7.04 -2.86
C LEU A 53 -2.90 -8.26 -2.61
N THR A 54 -3.52 -9.41 -2.35
CA THR A 54 -2.84 -10.68 -2.08
C THR A 54 -3.34 -11.75 -3.02
N PHE A 55 -2.46 -12.69 -3.37
CA PHE A 55 -2.83 -13.89 -4.12
C PHE A 55 -2.73 -15.12 -3.22
N SER A 56 -3.70 -16.02 -3.33
CA SER A 56 -3.69 -17.33 -2.67
C SER A 56 -3.87 -18.41 -3.70
N ASP A 57 -2.98 -19.42 -3.71
CA ASP A 57 -3.07 -20.58 -4.62
C ASP A 57 -4.14 -21.60 -4.19
N ALA A 58 -4.78 -21.38 -3.03
CA ALA A 58 -5.88 -22.22 -2.57
C ALA A 58 -7.10 -22.11 -3.51
N GLY A 59 -7.82 -23.22 -3.68
CA GLY A 59 -9.12 -23.21 -4.38
C GLY A 59 -9.09 -22.68 -5.81
N GLN A 60 -8.14 -23.15 -6.63
CA GLN A 60 -7.92 -22.70 -8.03
C GLN A 60 -7.38 -21.26 -8.20
N GLY A 61 -6.82 -20.69 -7.14
CA GLY A 61 -6.23 -19.36 -7.19
C GLY A 61 -7.27 -18.28 -6.95
N SER A 62 -7.00 -17.37 -6.02
CA SER A 62 -7.88 -16.24 -5.72
C SER A 62 -7.08 -14.98 -5.44
N LEU A 63 -7.61 -13.85 -5.89
CA LEU A 63 -7.16 -12.53 -5.50
C LEU A 63 -8.04 -12.02 -4.36
N SER A 64 -7.41 -11.57 -3.29
CA SER A 64 -8.09 -11.02 -2.12
C SER A 64 -7.51 -9.65 -1.76
N THR A 65 -8.40 -8.78 -1.32
CA THR A 65 -8.04 -7.51 -0.67
C THR A 65 -7.95 -7.72 0.82
N VAL A 66 -6.95 -7.10 1.46
CA VAL A 66 -6.75 -7.16 2.91
C VAL A 66 -6.56 -5.73 3.42
N TRP A 67 -7.52 -5.26 4.22
CA TRP A 67 -7.37 -4.00 4.95
C TRP A 67 -6.54 -4.25 6.20
N SER A 68 -5.40 -3.59 6.30
CA SER A 68 -4.46 -3.77 7.41
C SER A 68 -3.85 -2.45 7.83
N ALA A 69 -3.56 -2.32 9.12
CA ALA A 69 -2.75 -1.23 9.67
C ALA A 69 -1.24 -1.51 9.55
N LEU A 70 -0.88 -2.79 9.37
CA LEU A 70 0.49 -3.27 9.25
C LEU A 70 0.78 -3.75 7.82
N PRO A 71 2.06 -3.75 7.39
CA PRO A 71 2.48 -4.36 6.14
C PRO A 71 2.00 -5.82 6.04
N VAL A 72 1.51 -6.19 4.87
CA VAL A 72 1.13 -7.58 4.56
C VAL A 72 2.22 -8.20 3.69
N GLU A 73 2.87 -9.24 4.22
CA GLU A 73 3.91 -9.97 3.50
C GLU A 73 3.34 -10.66 2.25
N GLY A 74 4.09 -10.64 1.15
CA GLY A 74 3.65 -11.22 -0.13
C GLY A 74 2.53 -10.46 -0.84
N ALA A 75 2.22 -9.22 -0.42
CA ALA A 75 1.29 -8.38 -1.14
C ALA A 75 1.83 -7.97 -2.52
N LEU A 76 0.97 -8.08 -3.54
CA LEU A 76 1.28 -7.71 -4.92
C LEU A 76 1.14 -6.20 -5.15
N ALA A 77 0.19 -5.58 -4.45
CA ALA A 77 -0.07 -4.16 -4.56
C ALA A 77 -0.63 -3.61 -3.24
N PHE A 78 -0.52 -2.31 -3.05
CA PHE A 78 -1.02 -1.58 -1.90
C PHE A 78 -1.67 -0.29 -2.38
N PHE A 79 -2.77 0.12 -1.75
CA PHE A 79 -3.22 1.50 -1.86
C PHE A 79 -3.49 2.10 -0.48
N LYS A 80 -3.09 3.37 -0.34
CA LYS A 80 -3.39 4.19 0.83
C LYS A 80 -4.60 5.08 0.51
N PRO A 81 -5.76 4.83 1.16
CA PRO A 81 -6.96 5.64 0.96
C PRO A 81 -6.74 7.07 1.47
N GLN A 82 -7.33 8.06 0.80
CA GLN A 82 -7.42 9.42 1.35
C GLN A 82 -8.73 9.65 2.12
N LYS A 83 -9.75 8.84 1.84
CA LYS A 83 -11.01 8.85 2.60
C LYS A 83 -10.87 8.03 3.90
N PRO A 84 -11.55 8.44 4.99
CA PRO A 84 -11.59 7.66 6.21
C PRO A 84 -12.22 6.30 5.94
N VAL A 85 -11.50 5.24 6.33
CA VAL A 85 -11.98 3.86 6.15
C VAL A 85 -12.72 3.43 7.41
N PRO A 86 -13.96 2.93 7.28
CA PRO A 86 -14.69 2.40 8.43
C PRO A 86 -13.93 1.29 9.16
N GLN A 87 -13.91 1.32 10.50
CA GLN A 87 -13.15 0.36 11.31
C GLN A 87 -13.53 -1.11 11.04
N HIS A 88 -14.80 -1.37 10.69
CA HIS A 88 -15.26 -2.72 10.35
C HIS A 88 -14.52 -3.33 9.15
N LYS A 89 -13.95 -2.53 8.24
CA LYS A 89 -13.15 -3.02 7.11
C LYS A 89 -11.87 -3.72 7.56
N PHE A 90 -11.32 -3.35 8.71
CA PHE A 90 -10.11 -3.95 9.28
C PHE A 90 -10.41 -5.17 10.14
N THR A 91 -11.59 -5.25 10.75
CA THR A 91 -11.92 -6.30 11.72
C THR A 91 -12.77 -7.42 11.12
N ALA A 92 -13.67 -7.11 10.18
CA ALA A 92 -14.52 -8.11 9.55
C ALA A 92 -13.67 -9.08 8.71
N ASN A 93 -13.80 -10.39 9.00
CA ASN A 93 -13.02 -11.44 8.34
C ASN A 93 -11.50 -11.16 8.31
N GLN A 94 -10.96 -10.60 9.40
CA GLN A 94 -9.55 -10.19 9.50
C GLN A 94 -9.15 -9.19 8.40
N GLY A 95 -10.10 -8.34 7.99
CA GLY A 95 -9.95 -7.36 6.93
C GLY A 95 -9.87 -7.94 5.52
N ARG A 96 -10.04 -9.25 5.36
CA ARG A 96 -9.93 -9.96 4.08
C ARG A 96 -11.27 -10.01 3.35
N SER A 97 -11.26 -9.63 2.07
CA SER A 97 -12.36 -9.85 1.13
C SER A 97 -11.82 -10.45 -0.16
N ILE A 98 -12.42 -11.55 -0.62
CA ILE A 98 -12.13 -12.11 -1.94
C ILE A 98 -12.60 -11.11 -2.99
N LEU A 99 -11.70 -10.78 -3.92
CA LEU A 99 -11.97 -9.87 -5.03
C LEU A 99 -12.39 -10.66 -6.27
N VAL A 100 -11.61 -11.69 -6.62
CA VAL A 100 -11.89 -12.59 -7.75
C VAL A 100 -11.44 -14.01 -7.38
N SER A 101 -12.29 -15.00 -7.63
CA SER A 101 -11.97 -16.43 -7.56
C SER A 101 -11.55 -16.97 -8.93
N ASP A 102 -10.98 -18.17 -8.96
CA ASP A 102 -10.66 -18.91 -10.20
C ASP A 102 -9.65 -18.17 -11.10
N CYS A 103 -8.67 -17.53 -10.47
CA CYS A 103 -7.58 -16.78 -11.12
C CYS A 103 -6.49 -17.68 -11.73
N GLY A 104 -6.65 -19.00 -11.60
CA GLY A 104 -5.68 -20.00 -12.01
C GLY A 104 -4.58 -20.17 -10.97
N ARG A 105 -3.99 -21.37 -10.93
CA ARG A 105 -2.91 -21.68 -9.99
C ARG A 105 -1.59 -21.05 -10.43
N LEU A 106 -0.66 -20.89 -9.50
CA LEU A 106 0.64 -20.23 -9.71
C LEU A 106 1.40 -20.77 -10.93
N ARG A 107 1.38 -22.09 -11.14
CA ARG A 107 2.09 -22.79 -12.23
C ARG A 107 1.19 -23.39 -13.31
N SER A 108 -0.11 -23.12 -13.26
CA SER A 108 -1.07 -23.67 -14.20
C SER A 108 -2.26 -22.73 -14.29
N SER A 109 -2.16 -21.76 -15.21
CA SER A 109 -3.28 -20.91 -15.59
C SER A 109 -3.65 -21.19 -17.04
N THR A 110 -4.90 -21.56 -17.29
CA THR A 110 -5.49 -21.53 -18.65
C THR A 110 -5.82 -20.09 -19.02
N GLY A 111 -5.88 -19.77 -20.32
CA GLY A 111 -6.08 -18.39 -20.79
C GLY A 111 -7.29 -17.67 -20.15
N GLN A 112 -8.38 -18.38 -19.85
CA GLN A 112 -9.54 -17.80 -19.18
C GLN A 112 -9.26 -17.43 -17.71
N SER A 113 -8.56 -18.29 -16.97
CA SER A 113 -8.17 -18.04 -15.58
C SER A 113 -7.13 -16.91 -15.46
N SER A 114 -6.23 -16.78 -16.45
CA SER A 114 -5.28 -15.66 -16.53
C SER A 114 -6.00 -14.33 -16.71
N LYS A 115 -7.04 -14.28 -17.56
CA LYS A 115 -7.87 -13.08 -17.71
C LYS A 115 -8.60 -12.69 -16.42
N GLN A 116 -9.06 -13.66 -15.63
CA GLN A 116 -9.67 -13.37 -14.32
C GLN A 116 -8.69 -12.73 -13.34
N PHE A 117 -7.44 -13.20 -13.33
CA PHE A 117 -6.38 -12.58 -12.55
C PHE A 117 -6.12 -11.12 -12.97
N PHE A 118 -6.00 -10.86 -14.28
CA PHE A 118 -5.83 -9.50 -14.79
C PHE A 118 -7.02 -8.60 -14.49
N LYS A 119 -8.25 -9.13 -14.59
CA LYS A 119 -9.47 -8.43 -14.18
C LYS A 119 -9.47 -8.08 -12.69
N GLY A 120 -9.00 -8.98 -11.83
CA GLY A 120 -8.86 -8.72 -10.39
C GLY A 120 -7.90 -7.57 -10.10
N ILE A 121 -6.78 -7.50 -10.81
CA ILE A 121 -5.85 -6.36 -10.72
C ILE A 121 -6.56 -5.06 -11.15
N GLY A 122 -7.27 -5.07 -12.29
CA GLY A 122 -8.06 -3.92 -12.73
C GLY A 122 -9.12 -3.48 -11.72
N GLN A 123 -9.82 -4.42 -11.08
CA GLN A 123 -10.78 -4.15 -10.02
C GLN A 123 -10.13 -3.55 -8.77
N PHE A 124 -8.90 -3.95 -8.45
CA PHE A 124 -8.13 -3.34 -7.37
C PHE A 124 -7.80 -1.87 -7.68
N VAL A 125 -7.36 -1.57 -8.91
CA VAL A 125 -7.13 -0.18 -9.37
C VAL A 125 -8.42 0.65 -9.30
N LYS A 126 -9.55 0.08 -9.74
CA LYS A 126 -10.87 0.73 -9.61
C LYS A 126 -11.24 0.99 -8.16
N SER A 127 -10.94 0.05 -7.27
CA SER A 127 -11.19 0.22 -5.83
C SER A 127 -10.33 1.34 -5.26
N ALA A 128 -9.04 1.40 -5.61
CA ALA A 128 -8.15 2.49 -5.20
C ALA A 128 -8.69 3.86 -5.66
N LYS A 129 -9.16 3.98 -6.90
CA LYS A 129 -9.80 5.21 -7.41
C LYS A 129 -11.01 5.62 -6.57
N ASN A 130 -11.89 4.67 -6.22
CA ASN A 130 -13.07 4.97 -5.41
C ASN A 130 -12.73 5.52 -4.01
N TRP A 131 -11.56 5.14 -3.47
CA TRP A 131 -11.06 5.61 -2.17
C TRP A 131 -10.20 6.88 -2.26
N ASP A 132 -10.12 7.50 -3.44
CA ASP A 132 -9.20 8.60 -3.77
C ASP A 132 -7.78 8.27 -3.30
N ALA A 133 -7.35 7.03 -3.53
CA ALA A 133 -6.15 6.47 -2.94
C ALA A 133 -4.89 6.69 -3.79
N ASN A 134 -3.75 6.73 -3.12
CA ASN A 134 -2.45 6.53 -3.77
C ASN A 134 -2.22 5.02 -3.90
N ILE A 135 -1.88 4.52 -5.08
CA ILE A 135 -1.68 3.08 -5.34
C ILE A 135 -0.23 2.80 -5.74
N ILE A 136 0.33 1.70 -5.26
CA ILE A 136 1.67 1.21 -5.63
C ILE A 136 1.59 -0.28 -5.91
N PHE A 137 2.24 -0.72 -6.98
CA PHE A 137 2.44 -2.13 -7.28
C PHE A 137 3.78 -2.57 -6.69
N LEU A 138 3.74 -3.44 -5.70
CA LEU A 138 4.90 -3.79 -4.87
C LEU A 138 5.74 -4.88 -5.52
N ALA A 139 5.08 -5.94 -5.98
CA ALA A 139 5.75 -7.14 -6.46
C ALA A 139 4.95 -7.82 -7.56
N GLN A 140 5.66 -8.57 -8.39
CA GLN A 140 5.06 -9.46 -9.36
C GLN A 140 4.94 -10.87 -8.79
N LEU A 141 3.95 -11.61 -9.29
CA LEU A 141 3.77 -13.00 -8.93
C LEU A 141 4.75 -13.85 -9.76
N GLU A 142 5.54 -14.69 -9.09
CA GLU A 142 6.54 -15.55 -9.75
C GLU A 142 5.89 -16.40 -10.86
N GLY A 143 6.51 -16.39 -12.04
CA GLY A 143 6.01 -17.11 -13.22
C GLY A 143 4.79 -16.47 -13.91
N ARG A 144 4.29 -15.34 -13.39
CA ARG A 144 3.14 -14.60 -13.96
C ARG A 144 3.41 -13.08 -13.94
N PRO A 145 4.39 -12.59 -14.72
CA PRO A 145 4.68 -11.17 -14.78
C PRO A 145 3.54 -10.40 -15.43
N VAL A 146 3.32 -9.17 -14.98
CA VAL A 146 2.18 -8.33 -15.36
C VAL A 146 2.66 -6.94 -15.76
N SER A 147 2.08 -6.41 -16.84
CA SER A 147 2.22 -5.01 -17.24
C SER A 147 0.88 -4.29 -17.11
N ILE A 148 0.91 -3.08 -16.56
CA ILE A 148 -0.30 -2.30 -16.26
C ILE A 148 -0.17 -0.94 -16.95
N PHE A 149 -1.23 -0.54 -17.65
CA PHE A 149 -1.31 0.73 -18.35
C PHE A 149 -2.60 1.44 -17.96
N LEU A 150 -2.52 2.76 -17.83
CA LEU A 150 -3.66 3.63 -17.56
C LEU A 150 -3.92 4.51 -18.77
N ASN A 151 -5.19 4.80 -19.05
CA ASN A 151 -5.59 5.73 -20.10
C ASN A 151 -6.43 6.86 -19.49
N ASP A 152 -6.06 8.10 -19.79
CA ASP A 152 -6.72 9.30 -19.26
C ASP A 152 -7.79 9.87 -20.20
N ALA A 153 -8.46 10.92 -19.75
CA ALA A 153 -9.47 11.62 -20.55
C ALA A 153 -8.92 12.27 -21.84
N ASN A 154 -7.64 12.58 -21.86
CA ASN A 154 -6.91 13.19 -22.96
C ASN A 154 -6.21 12.15 -23.83
N ILE A 155 -6.67 10.90 -23.78
CA ILE A 155 -6.17 9.73 -24.52
C ILE A 155 -4.69 9.41 -24.25
N ASN A 156 -4.07 9.98 -23.21
CA ASN A 156 -2.70 9.65 -22.87
C ASN A 156 -2.64 8.25 -22.26
N VAL A 157 -1.62 7.49 -22.64
CA VAL A 157 -1.33 6.18 -22.05
C VAL A 157 -0.16 6.32 -21.09
N VAL A 158 -0.35 5.88 -19.86
CA VAL A 158 0.64 5.96 -18.78
C VAL A 158 0.97 4.53 -18.33
N PRO A 159 2.20 4.03 -18.57
CA PRO A 159 2.63 2.77 -17.99
C PRO A 159 2.80 2.91 -16.47
N VAL A 160 2.39 1.90 -15.73
CA VAL A 160 2.60 1.84 -14.28
C VAL A 160 3.88 1.07 -13.99
N VAL A 161 4.79 1.71 -13.29
CA VAL A 161 6.09 1.13 -12.91
C VAL A 161 5.95 0.49 -11.52
N PHE A 162 6.45 -0.74 -11.37
CA PHE A 162 6.48 -1.41 -10.07
C PHE A 162 7.44 -0.70 -9.12
N GLY A 163 7.04 -0.54 -7.86
CA GLY A 163 7.78 0.23 -6.86
C GLY A 163 7.52 1.74 -6.93
N GLU A 164 6.90 2.25 -8.00
CA GLU A 164 6.51 3.66 -8.10
C GLU A 164 5.02 3.81 -7.78
N GLY A 165 4.70 4.75 -6.88
CA GLY A 165 3.33 5.07 -6.54
C GLY A 165 2.67 5.95 -7.61
N VAL A 166 1.43 5.63 -7.95
CA VAL A 166 0.52 6.51 -8.68
C VAL A 166 -0.28 7.31 -7.65
N ASP A 167 -0.14 8.64 -7.69
CA ASP A 167 -0.82 9.55 -6.80
C ASP A 167 -2.33 9.65 -7.11
N SER A 168 -3.11 9.94 -6.08
CA SER A 168 -4.57 10.05 -6.15
C SER A 168 -5.05 11.03 -7.24
N PRO A 169 -4.49 12.25 -7.40
CA PRO A 169 -4.87 13.15 -8.49
C PRO A 169 -4.62 12.55 -9.88
N THR A 170 -3.52 11.79 -10.05
CA THR A 170 -3.27 11.04 -11.29
C THR A 170 -4.27 9.93 -11.49
N LEU A 171 -4.56 9.13 -10.48
CA LEU A 171 -5.52 8.05 -10.61
C LEU A 171 -6.95 8.57 -10.89
N ALA A 172 -7.31 9.71 -10.32
CA ALA A 172 -8.62 10.35 -10.51
C ALA A 172 -8.90 10.71 -11.98
N ARG A 173 -7.91 11.22 -12.71
CA ARG A 173 -8.05 11.59 -14.13
C ARG A 173 -8.08 10.40 -15.11
N MET A 174 -7.80 9.19 -14.64
CA MET A 174 -7.78 7.99 -15.47
C MET A 174 -9.19 7.48 -15.75
N LYS A 175 -9.46 7.15 -17.01
CA LYS A 175 -10.73 6.58 -17.50
C LYS A 175 -10.71 5.07 -17.64
N ALA A 176 -9.55 4.49 -17.92
CA ALA A 176 -9.43 3.05 -18.12
C ALA A 176 -8.10 2.52 -17.59
N VAL A 177 -8.10 1.23 -17.26
CA VAL A 177 -6.91 0.45 -16.94
C VAL A 177 -6.86 -0.77 -17.85
N ALA A 178 -5.67 -1.11 -18.32
CA ALA A 178 -5.40 -2.34 -19.03
C ALA A 178 -4.30 -3.12 -18.32
N VAL A 179 -4.49 -4.43 -18.24
CA VAL A 179 -3.59 -5.34 -17.52
C VAL A 179 -3.27 -6.51 -18.44
N PHE A 180 -1.98 -6.78 -18.63
CA PHE A 180 -1.48 -7.80 -19.55
C PHE A 180 -0.47 -8.71 -18.87
N SER A 181 -0.23 -9.88 -19.46
CA SER A 181 1.01 -10.59 -19.20
C SER A 181 2.16 -9.85 -19.89
N GLU A 182 3.32 -9.73 -19.25
CA GLU A 182 4.47 -8.98 -19.80
C GLU A 182 4.84 -9.37 -21.25
N ALA A 183 4.70 -10.66 -21.60
CA ALA A 183 4.97 -11.18 -22.94
C ALA A 183 3.90 -10.81 -23.99
N ALA A 184 2.70 -10.40 -23.57
CA ALA A 184 1.57 -10.13 -24.44
C ALA A 184 1.18 -8.64 -24.38
N GLY A 185 1.10 -7.97 -25.52
CA GLY A 185 0.38 -6.69 -25.65
C GLY A 185 1.06 -5.41 -25.19
N THR A 186 2.31 -5.48 -24.72
CA THR A 186 3.09 -4.28 -24.39
C THR A 186 3.45 -3.45 -25.63
N GLN A 187 3.65 -4.07 -26.79
CA GLN A 187 4.04 -3.35 -28.02
C GLN A 187 2.98 -2.35 -28.49
N HIS A 188 1.70 -2.74 -28.44
CA HIS A 188 0.59 -1.88 -28.85
C HIS A 188 0.25 -0.80 -27.81
N MET A 189 0.64 -1.02 -26.56
CA MET A 189 0.43 -0.10 -25.43
C MET A 189 1.62 0.82 -25.17
N SER A 190 2.76 0.57 -25.81
CA SER A 190 3.98 1.40 -25.75
C SER A 190 3.87 2.63 -26.66
N VAL A 191 2.76 3.34 -26.55
CA VAL A 191 2.47 4.58 -27.29
C VAL A 191 2.11 5.67 -26.29
N LEU A 192 2.35 6.93 -26.64
CA LEU A 192 2.02 8.06 -25.74
C LEU A 192 0.52 8.35 -25.70
N LYS A 193 -0.18 8.09 -26.81
CA LYS A 193 -1.61 8.41 -26.97
C LYS A 193 -2.35 7.26 -27.65
N LEU A 194 -3.50 6.91 -27.09
CA LEU A 194 -4.40 5.90 -27.62
C LEU A 194 -5.86 6.23 -27.24
N GLU A 195 -6.73 6.27 -28.25
CA GLU A 195 -8.18 6.42 -28.08
C GLU A 195 -8.72 5.38 -27.09
N THR A 196 -9.53 5.82 -26.11
CA THR A 196 -10.00 4.95 -25.01
C THR A 196 -10.72 3.69 -25.51
N ASN A 197 -11.55 3.78 -26.55
CA ASN A 197 -12.25 2.62 -27.12
C ASN A 197 -11.27 1.62 -27.74
N TYR A 198 -10.24 2.12 -28.43
CA TYR A 198 -9.23 1.27 -29.04
C TYR A 198 -8.29 0.66 -27.98
N PHE A 199 -7.90 1.45 -26.98
CA PHE A 199 -7.20 0.99 -25.78
C PHE A 199 -7.93 -0.18 -25.12
N MET A 200 -9.23 -0.05 -24.88
CA MET A 200 -10.06 -1.12 -24.30
C MET A 200 -10.16 -2.35 -25.22
N THR A 201 -10.22 -2.15 -26.53
CA THR A 201 -10.28 -3.26 -27.50
C THR A 201 -9.02 -4.11 -27.44
N ILE A 202 -7.84 -3.48 -27.39
CA ILE A 202 -6.55 -4.18 -27.26
C ILE A 202 -6.48 -4.85 -25.88
N ALA A 203 -6.88 -4.14 -24.82
CA ALA A 203 -6.88 -4.66 -23.45
C ALA A 203 -7.70 -5.96 -23.31
N GLU A 204 -8.93 -6.00 -23.85
CA GLU A 204 -9.77 -7.20 -23.80
C GLU A 204 -9.25 -8.35 -24.67
N LYS A 205 -8.61 -8.03 -25.80
CA LYS A 205 -8.05 -9.03 -26.71
C LYS A 205 -6.88 -9.76 -26.05
N GLU A 206 -5.91 -9.01 -25.52
CA GLU A 206 -4.60 -9.54 -25.11
C GLU A 206 -4.49 -9.82 -23.61
N GLY A 207 -5.32 -9.17 -22.79
CA GLY A 207 -5.30 -9.32 -21.34
C GLY A 207 -6.68 -9.07 -20.73
N ALA A 208 -6.80 -8.03 -19.91
CA ALA A 208 -8.06 -7.51 -19.42
C ALA A 208 -8.09 -5.98 -19.46
N GLY A 209 -9.23 -5.41 -19.86
CA GLY A 209 -9.51 -3.99 -19.73
C GLY A 209 -10.55 -3.74 -18.65
N LEU A 210 -10.49 -2.59 -18.00
CA LEU A 210 -11.59 -2.12 -17.15
C LEU A 210 -11.76 -0.62 -17.26
N MET A 211 -13.00 -0.20 -17.54
CA MET A 211 -13.39 1.20 -17.41
C MET A 211 -13.43 1.58 -15.93
N LEU A 212 -12.68 2.61 -15.59
CA LEU A 212 -12.71 3.26 -14.30
C LEU A 212 -13.88 4.23 -14.32
N ALA A 213 -14.79 4.11 -13.34
CA ALA A 213 -15.93 5.02 -13.27
C ALA A 213 -15.42 6.47 -13.18
N THR A 214 -16.08 7.37 -13.92
CA THR A 214 -15.80 8.81 -13.90
C THR A 214 -16.26 9.43 -12.59
#